data_AF-A0A834BCG4-F1
#
_entry.id   AF-A0A834BCG4-F1
#
_cell.length_a   1.000
_cell.length_b   1.000
_cell.length_c   1.000
_cell.angle_alpha   90.00
_cell.angle_beta   90.00
_cell.angle_gamma   90.00
#
_symmetry.space_group_name_H-M   'P 1'
#
loop_
_entity.id
_entity.type
_entity.pdbx_description
1 polymer ?
#
loop_
_entity_poly.entity_id
_entity_poly.type
_entity_poly.pdbx_seq_one_letter_code
_entity_poly.pdbx_strand_id
1 'polypeptide(L)'
;MGYFLPQAFGQSFLQPDIHLFKQNLFYLETLNTKQKLYHKVLVHKSHDLLQEEIGIAIYNMASVDFDGFFAAFLPEFLSSCDGVDANQKNVLGRNFKMDRDLPSFTQNVHRLVNDLRYYRLCNDSLPPGTVKL
;
A
#
# COMPACT_ATOMS: atom_id res chain seq x y z
N MET A 1 -20.04 -16.50 -20.70
CA MET A 1 -20.36 -17.80 -20.07
C MET A 1 -20.22 -17.66 -18.55
N GLY A 2 -21.25 -17.23 -17.81
CA GLY A 2 -21.10 -16.85 -16.39
C GLY A 2 -22.19 -17.34 -15.43
N TYR A 3 -23.10 -18.21 -15.86
CA TYR A 3 -24.27 -18.59 -15.04
C TYR A 3 -24.46 -20.11 -14.81
N PHE A 4 -23.53 -20.96 -15.26
CA PHE A 4 -23.72 -22.42 -15.18
C PHE A 4 -23.21 -23.07 -13.87
N LEU A 5 -22.36 -22.40 -13.10
CA LEU A 5 -21.82 -22.95 -11.85
C LEU A 5 -22.88 -23.03 -10.73
N PRO A 6 -23.71 -22.02 -10.43
CA PRO A 6 -24.63 -22.10 -9.29
C PRO A 6 -25.67 -23.22 -9.41
N GLN A 7 -26.13 -23.51 -10.63
CA GLN A 7 -27.22 -24.44 -10.88
C GLN A 7 -26.78 -25.92 -10.83
N ALA A 8 -25.58 -26.23 -11.33
CA ALA A 8 -25.01 -27.58 -11.22
C ALA A 8 -24.68 -27.94 -9.76
N PHE A 9 -24.25 -26.96 -8.96
CA PHE A 9 -23.94 -27.17 -7.54
C PHE A 9 -25.19 -27.43 -6.70
N GLY A 10 -26.27 -26.67 -6.92
CA GLY A 10 -27.54 -26.84 -6.18
C GLY A 10 -28.13 -28.25 -6.29
N GLN A 11 -27.95 -28.93 -7.43
CA GLN A 11 -28.44 -30.30 -7.65
C GLN A 11 -27.65 -31.36 -6.88
N SER A 12 -26.35 -31.15 -6.66
CA SER A 12 -25.52 -32.14 -5.94
C SER A 12 -25.78 -32.15 -4.42
N PHE A 13 -26.37 -31.08 -3.87
CA PHE A 13 -26.87 -31.03 -2.48
C PHE A 13 -28.10 -31.92 -2.24
N LEU A 14 -28.78 -32.36 -3.29
CA LEU A 14 -29.99 -33.19 -3.21
C LEU A 14 -29.71 -34.69 -3.40
N GLN A 15 -28.47 -35.07 -3.68
CA GLN A 15 -28.08 -36.47 -3.88
C GLN A 15 -27.77 -37.12 -2.52
N PRO A 16 -28.19 -38.37 -2.27
CA PRO A 16 -28.02 -39.05 -0.98
C PRO A 16 -26.56 -39.48 -0.68
N ASP A 17 -25.62 -39.25 -1.62
CA ASP A 17 -24.23 -39.63 -1.46
C ASP A 17 -23.44 -38.60 -0.63
N ILE A 18 -23.25 -38.95 0.64
CA ILE A 18 -22.50 -38.15 1.61
C ILE A 18 -21.02 -37.91 1.21
N HIS A 19 -20.41 -38.80 0.42
CA HIS A 19 -19.02 -38.64 0.00
C HIS A 19 -18.91 -37.56 -1.06
N LEU A 20 -19.83 -37.55 -2.02
CA LEU A 20 -19.93 -36.50 -3.04
C LEU A 20 -20.20 -35.14 -2.39
N PHE A 21 -21.07 -35.08 -1.38
CA PHE A 21 -21.33 -33.87 -0.62
C PHE A 21 -20.09 -33.34 0.12
N LYS A 22 -19.34 -34.21 0.82
CA LYS A 22 -18.09 -33.83 1.50
C LYS A 22 -17.03 -33.34 0.51
N GLN A 23 -16.92 -34.01 -0.64
CA GLN A 23 -15.99 -33.61 -1.70
C GLN A 23 -16.37 -32.23 -2.27
N ASN A 24 -17.65 -31.96 -2.50
CA ASN A 24 -18.12 -30.65 -2.94
C ASN A 24 -17.87 -29.56 -1.89
N LEU A 25 -18.07 -29.86 -0.60
CA LEU A 25 -17.79 -28.92 0.48
C LEU A 25 -16.29 -28.59 0.56
N PHE A 26 -15.42 -29.60 0.42
CA PHE A 26 -13.97 -29.41 0.37
C PHE A 26 -13.53 -28.59 -0.86
N TYR A 27 -14.14 -28.81 -2.02
CA TYR A 27 -13.88 -27.99 -3.21
C TYR A 27 -14.35 -26.54 -3.01
N LEU A 28 -15.52 -26.33 -2.39
CA LEU A 28 -16.02 -24.99 -2.07
C LEU A 28 -15.11 -24.28 -1.06
N GLU A 29 -14.63 -24.98 -0.04
CA GLU A 29 -13.69 -24.44 0.94
C GLU A 29 -12.34 -24.09 0.28
N THR A 30 -11.84 -24.95 -0.61
CA THR A 30 -10.60 -24.73 -1.37
C THR A 30 -10.75 -23.54 -2.32
N LEU A 31 -11.88 -23.42 -3.02
CA LEU A 31 -12.15 -22.28 -3.91
C LEU A 31 -12.33 -20.99 -3.12
N ASN A 32 -13.06 -21.02 -2.00
CA ASN A 32 -13.23 -19.88 -1.11
C ASN A 32 -11.89 -19.43 -0.51
N THR A 33 -11.03 -20.37 -0.12
CA THR A 33 -9.69 -20.08 0.40
C THR A 33 -8.79 -19.50 -0.70
N LYS A 34 -8.82 -20.06 -1.91
CA LYS A 34 -8.10 -19.49 -3.07
C LYS A 34 -8.62 -18.09 -3.41
N GLN A 35 -9.93 -17.87 -3.40
CA GLN A 35 -10.52 -16.55 -3.68
C GLN A 35 -10.15 -15.53 -2.61
N LYS A 36 -10.14 -15.90 -1.32
CA LYS A 36 -9.64 -15.06 -0.21
C LYS A 36 -8.15 -14.76 -0.36
N LEU A 37 -7.35 -15.74 -0.77
CA LEU A 37 -5.92 -15.55 -1.02
C LEU A 37 -5.68 -14.65 -2.24
N TYR A 38 -6.39 -14.86 -3.35
CA TYR A 38 -6.34 -13.97 -4.51
C TYR A 38 -6.82 -12.57 -4.17
N HIS A 39 -7.87 -12.41 -3.37
CA HIS A 39 -8.32 -11.10 -2.90
C HIS A 39 -7.25 -10.44 -2.02
N LYS A 40 -6.62 -11.19 -1.10
CA LYS A 40 -5.53 -10.68 -0.26
C LYS A 40 -4.29 -10.32 -1.09
N VAL A 41 -3.91 -11.16 -2.06
CA VAL A 41 -2.80 -10.91 -2.98
C VAL A 41 -3.11 -9.76 -3.92
N LEU A 42 -4.33 -9.63 -4.45
CA LEU A 42 -4.72 -8.55 -5.35
C LEU A 42 -4.84 -7.22 -4.61
N VAL A 43 -5.30 -7.20 -3.36
CA VAL A 43 -5.35 -5.99 -2.52
C VAL A 43 -3.95 -5.57 -2.09
N HIS A 44 -3.09 -6.50 -1.66
CA HIS A 44 -1.69 -6.17 -1.36
C HIS A 44 -0.93 -5.74 -2.62
N LYS A 45 -1.06 -6.49 -3.71
CA LYS A 45 -0.40 -6.20 -4.98
C LYS A 45 -0.95 -4.94 -5.64
N SER A 46 -2.23 -4.59 -5.45
CA SER A 46 -2.77 -3.32 -5.92
C SER A 46 -2.23 -2.15 -5.10
N HIS A 47 -2.06 -2.29 -3.78
CA HIS A 47 -1.37 -1.28 -2.98
C HIS A 47 0.09 -1.10 -3.40
N ASP A 48 0.83 -2.20 -3.62
CA ASP A 48 2.22 -2.14 -4.07
C ASP A 48 2.32 -1.52 -5.49
N LEU A 49 1.45 -1.93 -6.43
CA LEU A 49 1.36 -1.36 -7.78
C LEU A 49 0.99 0.13 -7.75
N LEU A 50 0.01 0.53 -6.93
CA LEU A 50 -0.37 1.93 -6.77
C LEU A 50 0.77 2.76 -6.18
N GLN A 51 1.52 2.22 -5.22
CA GLN A 51 2.70 2.90 -4.67
C GLN A 51 3.81 3.04 -5.72
N GLU A 52 4.03 2.02 -6.54
CA GLU A 52 5.01 2.04 -7.62
C GLU A 52 4.63 3.05 -8.71
N GLU A 53 3.36 3.10 -9.13
CA GLU A 53 2.85 4.10 -10.08
C GLU A 53 2.97 5.53 -9.54
N ILE A 54 2.67 5.75 -8.25
CA ILE A 54 2.86 7.05 -7.59
C ILE A 54 4.34 7.44 -7.56
N GLY A 55 5.23 6.50 -7.24
CA GLY A 55 6.67 6.74 -7.25
C GLY A 55 7.18 7.15 -8.63
N ILE A 56 6.73 6.47 -9.68
CA ILE A 56 7.07 6.80 -11.07
C ILE A 56 6.50 8.18 -11.46
N ALA A 57 5.28 8.50 -11.05
CA ALA A 57 4.69 9.82 -11.31
C ALA A 57 5.51 10.95 -10.65
N ILE A 58 5.92 10.76 -9.39
CA ILE A 58 6.78 11.72 -8.67
C ILE A 58 8.14 11.84 -9.36
N TYR A 59 8.73 10.73 -9.81
CA TYR A 59 9.97 10.76 -10.58
C TYR A 59 9.81 11.54 -11.89
N ASN A 60 8.73 11.31 -12.64
CA ASN A 60 8.48 12.01 -13.89
C ASN A 60 8.28 13.51 -13.69
N MET A 61 7.72 13.93 -12.55
CA MET A 61 7.63 15.34 -12.18
C MET A 61 8.99 15.91 -11.76
N ALA A 62 9.75 15.17 -10.93
CA ALA A 62 11.07 15.57 -10.47
C ALA A 62 12.11 15.64 -11.60
N SER A 63 11.99 14.77 -12.61
CA SER A 63 12.94 14.71 -13.73
C SER A 63 12.86 15.90 -14.68
N VAL A 64 11.78 16.71 -14.59
CA VAL A 64 11.67 17.99 -15.30
C VAL A 64 12.71 18.99 -14.77
N ASP A 65 12.91 19.02 -13.44
CA ASP A 65 13.92 19.84 -12.77
C ASP A 65 14.25 19.24 -11.39
N PHE A 66 15.26 18.36 -11.35
CA PHE A 66 15.67 17.72 -10.10
C PHE A 66 16.23 18.74 -9.10
N ASP A 67 16.93 19.76 -9.59
CA ASP A 67 17.53 20.76 -8.71
C ASP A 67 16.44 21.61 -8.04
N GLY A 68 15.42 22.02 -8.80
CA GLY A 68 14.21 22.64 -8.24
C GLY A 68 13.42 21.72 -7.31
N PHE A 69 13.32 20.43 -7.64
CA PHE A 69 12.65 19.44 -6.79
C PHE A 69 13.32 19.34 -5.40
N PHE A 70 14.65 19.20 -5.36
CA PHE A 70 15.37 19.02 -4.10
C PHE A 70 15.56 20.32 -3.32
N ALA A 71 15.78 21.45 -4.00
CA ALA A 71 16.08 22.72 -3.34
C ALA A 71 14.82 23.47 -2.86
N ALA A 72 13.66 23.25 -3.51
CA ALA A 72 12.44 23.99 -3.21
C ALA A 72 11.26 23.06 -2.87
N PHE A 73 10.85 22.20 -3.81
CA PHE A 73 9.61 21.42 -3.65
C PHE A 73 9.64 20.49 -2.44
N LEU A 74 10.70 19.69 -2.29
CA LEU A 74 10.80 18.71 -1.19
C LEU A 74 10.81 19.39 0.19
N PRO A 75 11.63 20.43 0.45
CA PRO A 75 11.55 21.21 1.69
C PRO A 75 10.15 21.80 1.95
N GLU A 76 9.51 22.37 0.93
CA GLU A 76 8.18 22.97 1.04
C GLU A 76 7.11 21.91 1.38
N PHE A 77 7.13 20.77 0.68
CA PHE A 77 6.26 19.62 0.95
C PHE A 77 6.42 19.10 2.40
N LEU A 78 7.64 18.99 2.90
CA LEU A 78 7.88 18.57 4.29
C LEU A 78 7.39 19.61 5.29
N SER A 79 7.57 20.90 4.97
CA SER A 79 7.08 21.99 5.81
C SER A 79 5.56 21.96 5.96
N SER A 80 4.82 21.60 4.89
CA SER A 80 3.36 21.48 4.88
C SER A 80 2.82 20.19 5.52
N CYS A 81 3.68 19.26 5.94
CA CYS A 81 3.22 18.04 6.59
C CYS A 81 2.75 18.31 8.03
N ASP A 82 1.45 18.07 8.29
CA ASP A 82 0.90 18.08 9.64
C ASP A 82 1.22 16.78 10.40
N GLY A 83 1.11 16.83 11.73
CA GLY A 83 1.29 15.67 12.61
C GLY A 83 2.75 15.23 12.79
N VAL A 84 3.71 16.03 12.33
CA VAL A 84 5.15 15.84 12.51
C VAL A 84 5.82 17.17 12.90
N ASP A 85 6.77 17.11 13.83
CA ASP A 85 7.47 18.30 14.34
C ASP A 85 8.61 18.77 13.43
N ALA A 86 9.18 19.93 13.73
CA ALA A 86 10.27 20.52 12.93
C ALA A 86 11.53 19.64 12.87
N ASN A 87 11.86 18.93 13.95
CA ASN A 87 13.02 18.05 13.99
C ASN A 87 12.79 16.80 13.13
N GLN A 88 11.60 16.19 13.21
CA GLN A 88 11.19 15.06 12.38
C GLN A 88 11.22 15.44 10.88
N LYS A 89 10.70 16.63 10.53
CA LYS A 89 10.77 17.17 9.16
C LYS A 89 12.21 17.32 8.66
N ASN A 90 13.10 17.86 9.49
CA ASN A 90 14.52 17.97 9.15
C ASN A 90 15.19 16.61 8.94
N VAL A 91 14.89 15.62 9.78
CA VAL A 91 15.42 14.25 9.63
C VAL A 91 14.93 13.61 8.34
N LEU A 92 13.63 13.74 8.02
CA LEU A 92 13.04 13.24 6.78
C LEU A 92 13.74 13.83 5.54
N GLY A 93 13.92 15.16 5.51
CA GLY A 93 14.60 15.84 4.41
C GLY A 93 16.06 15.41 4.26
N ARG A 94 16.80 15.31 5.38
CA ARG A 94 18.20 14.87 5.37
C ARG A 94 18.38 13.42 4.91
N ASN A 95 17.42 12.54 5.22
CA ASN A 95 17.48 11.13 4.85
C ASN A 95 17.04 10.87 3.41
N PHE A 96 16.40 11.85 2.76
CA PHE A 96 16.06 11.77 1.34
C PHE A 96 17.33 12.02 0.51
N LYS A 97 17.90 10.96 -0.06
CA LYS A 97 19.08 11.08 -0.92
C LYS A 97 18.72 11.70 -2.27
N MET A 98 19.62 12.50 -2.81
CA MET A 98 19.46 13.21 -4.09
C MET A 98 19.75 12.31 -5.30
N ASP A 99 19.37 11.03 -5.22
CA ASP A 99 19.57 10.07 -6.30
C ASP A 99 18.62 10.42 -7.46
N ARG A 100 19.15 10.43 -8.70
CA ARG A 100 18.42 10.85 -9.91
C ARG A 100 18.03 9.69 -10.82
N ASP A 101 18.49 8.48 -10.54
CA ASP A 101 18.05 7.28 -11.26
C ASP A 101 16.69 6.82 -10.71
N LEU A 102 15.82 6.35 -11.63
CA LEU A 102 14.46 5.96 -11.29
C LEU A 102 14.38 4.95 -10.13
N PRO A 103 15.15 3.84 -10.11
CA PRO A 103 15.05 2.86 -9.03
C PRO A 103 15.42 3.43 -7.65
N SER A 104 16.51 4.18 -7.56
CA SER A 104 16.94 4.76 -6.27
C SER A 104 16.01 5.88 -5.81
N PHE A 105 15.54 6.71 -6.74
CA PHE A 105 14.61 7.79 -6.43
C PHE A 105 13.28 7.26 -5.90
N THR A 106 12.65 6.29 -6.58
CA THR A 106 11.39 5.71 -6.10
C THR A 106 11.58 5.04 -4.74
N GLN A 107 12.70 4.36 -4.52
CA GLN A 107 13.03 3.79 -3.21
C GLN A 107 13.15 4.86 -2.11
N ASN A 108 13.73 6.02 -2.42
CA ASN A 108 13.79 7.14 -1.48
C ASN A 108 12.40 7.73 -1.19
N VAL A 109 11.52 7.82 -2.20
CA VAL A 109 10.11 8.21 -2.02
C VAL A 109 9.37 7.22 -1.11
N HIS A 110 9.51 5.92 -1.34
CA HIS A 110 8.89 4.90 -0.48
C HIS A 110 9.38 5.00 0.96
N ARG A 111 10.69 5.17 1.17
CA ARG A 111 11.26 5.35 2.51
C ARG A 111 10.69 6.59 3.20
N LEU A 112 10.64 7.72 2.49
CA LEU A 112 10.08 8.97 3.00
C LEU A 112 8.63 8.80 3.47
N VAL A 113 7.78 8.20 2.63
CA VAL A 113 6.36 7.99 2.95
C VAL A 113 6.20 7.08 4.16
N ASN A 114 7.01 6.03 4.26
CA ASN A 114 6.99 5.11 5.40
C ASN A 114 7.42 5.80 6.70
N ASP A 115 8.51 6.56 6.68
CA ASP A 115 9.03 7.28 7.85
C ASP A 115 8.04 8.38 8.31
N LEU A 116 7.46 9.12 7.37
CA LEU A 116 6.42 10.12 7.66
C LEU A 116 5.19 9.49 8.32
N ARG A 117 4.73 8.35 7.79
CA ARG A 117 3.60 7.60 8.38
C ARG A 117 3.93 7.10 9.78
N TYR A 118 5.16 6.61 9.99
CA TYR A 118 5.62 6.16 11.29
C TYR A 118 5.61 7.29 12.32
N TYR A 119 6.17 8.46 11.99
CA TYR A 119 6.16 9.62 12.89
C TYR A 119 4.75 10.06 13.26
N ARG A 120 3.82 10.14 12.29
CA ARG A 120 2.41 10.46 12.57
C ARG A 120 1.76 9.47 13.52
N LEU A 121 1.93 8.16 13.27
CA LEU A 121 1.39 7.12 14.14
C LEU A 121 1.95 7.23 15.57
N CYS A 122 3.25 7.46 15.71
CA CYS A 122 3.87 7.64 17.01
C CYS A 122 3.33 8.89 17.73
N ASN A 123 3.23 10.01 17.02
CA ASN A 123 2.76 11.28 17.59
C ASN A 123 1.27 11.22 17.98
N ASP A 124 0.43 10.55 17.18
CA ASP A 124 -0.99 10.32 17.45
C ASP A 124 -1.22 9.37 18.64
N SER A 125 -0.27 8.44 18.86
CA SER A 125 -0.32 7.49 19.97
C SER A 125 0.11 8.10 21.32
N LEU A 126 0.70 9.30 21.31
CA LEU A 126 1.08 10.01 22.53
C LEU A 126 -0.16 10.67 23.16
N PRO A 127 -0.27 10.67 24.51
CA PRO A 127 -1.37 11.34 25.18
C PRO A 127 -1.41 12.84 24.83
N PRO A 128 -2.61 13.45 24.74
CA PRO A 128 -2.75 14.86 24.37
C PRO A 128 -1.99 15.76 25.36
N GLY A 129 -0.89 16.36 24.90
CA GLY A 129 -0.03 17.25 25.70
C GLY A 129 1.48 17.13 25.42
N THR A 130 1.95 16.06 24.76
CA THR A 130 3.40 15.83 24.55
C THR A 130 3.96 16.52 23.31
N VAL A 131 3.14 16.76 22.28
CA VAL A 131 3.59 17.48 21.06
C VAL A 131 3.37 18.98 21.29
N LYS A 132 4.34 19.64 21.92
CA LYS A 132 4.41 21.10 21.98
C LYS A 132 5.49 21.61 21.00
N LEU A 133 4.98 22.34 20.01
CA LEU A 133 5.57 23.45 19.22
C LEU A 133 7.01 23.29 18.72
#